data_AF-A0A661Z977-F1
#
_entry.id   AF-A0A661Z977-F1
#
_cell.length_a   1.000
_cell.length_b   1.000
_cell.length_c   1.000
_cell.angle_alpha   90.00
_cell.angle_beta   90.00
_cell.angle_gamma   90.00
#
_symmetry.space_group_name_H-M   'P 1'
#
loop_
_entity.id
_entity.type
_entity.pdbx_description
1 polymer ?
#
loop_
_entity_poly.entity_id
_entity_poly.type
_entity_poly.pdbx_seq_one_letter_code
_entity_poly.pdbx_strand_id
1 'polypeptide(L)'
;ALDYHLWFEYFIKVPEIGQIHALDATLDHRNASATINKVWTRNKSQLIETMNGSIAKTARIAREHNIVCGNTEGWGSVNWYDHPELGWDWIKECAEISVDACLKHDNYKFICTSNFTHPQFKGMWDDIAWHRAITGKIKRG
;
A
#
# COMPACT_ATOMS: atom_id res chain seq x y z
N ALA A 1 -16.89 3.65 -12.26
CA ALA A 1 -15.59 4.11 -11.74
C ALA A 1 -14.59 2.96 -11.87
N LEU A 2 -13.31 3.27 -12.03
CA LEU A 2 -12.26 2.27 -12.21
C LEU A 2 -11.54 2.03 -10.87
N ASP A 3 -11.70 0.85 -10.29
CA ASP A 3 -10.99 0.42 -9.08
C ASP A 3 -9.87 -0.54 -9.47
N TYR A 4 -8.61 -0.08 -9.39
CA TYR A 4 -7.44 -0.87 -9.76
C TYR A 4 -6.58 -1.07 -8.54
N HIS A 5 -6.59 -2.28 -7.97
CA HIS A 5 -5.81 -2.55 -6.78
C HIS A 5 -4.30 -2.64 -7.12
N LEU A 6 -3.50 -1.83 -6.42
CA LEU A 6 -2.07 -1.67 -6.67
C LEU A 6 -1.30 -1.91 -5.38
N TRP A 7 -0.33 -2.83 -5.43
CA TRP A 7 0.52 -3.18 -4.30
C TRP A 7 1.99 -3.13 -4.70
N PHE A 8 2.83 -2.55 -3.84
CA PHE A 8 4.28 -2.55 -3.98
C PHE A 8 4.84 -3.96 -4.00
N GLU A 9 4.16 -4.92 -3.37
CA GLU A 9 4.50 -6.33 -3.42
C GLU A 9 4.72 -6.85 -4.85
N TYR A 10 3.90 -6.40 -5.81
CA TYR A 10 4.01 -6.83 -7.21
C TYR A 10 5.30 -6.35 -7.90
N PHE A 11 5.98 -5.35 -7.32
CA PHE A 11 7.20 -4.77 -7.85
C PHE A 11 8.45 -5.20 -7.09
N ILE A 12 8.30 -5.82 -5.91
CA ILE A 12 9.41 -6.37 -5.13
C ILE A 12 9.56 -7.87 -5.36
N LYS A 13 10.80 -8.35 -5.30
CA LYS A 13 11.10 -9.78 -5.35
C LYS A 13 11.49 -10.26 -3.96
N VAL A 14 10.53 -10.87 -3.26
CA VAL A 14 10.71 -11.45 -1.93
C VAL A 14 10.32 -12.92 -2.01
N PRO A 15 11.28 -13.86 -2.10
CA PRO A 15 11.00 -15.29 -2.22
C PRO A 15 10.10 -15.83 -1.08
N GLU A 16 10.26 -15.25 0.11
CA GLU A 16 9.56 -15.66 1.33
C GLU A 16 8.16 -15.06 1.45
N ILE A 17 7.71 -14.21 0.51
CA ILE A 17 6.43 -13.50 0.63
C ILE A 17 5.25 -14.47 0.77
N GLY A 18 5.33 -15.65 0.14
CA GLY A 18 4.34 -16.71 0.26
C GLY A 18 4.11 -17.20 1.70
N GLN A 19 5.11 -17.05 2.59
CA GLN A 19 4.95 -17.38 4.00
C GLN A 19 4.01 -16.40 4.71
N ILE A 20 4.09 -15.11 4.38
CA ILE A 20 3.18 -14.09 4.92
C ILE A 20 1.76 -14.34 4.41
N HIS A 21 1.63 -14.76 3.14
CA HIS A 21 0.35 -15.07 2.52
C HIS A 21 -0.30 -16.35 3.05
N ALA A 22 0.44 -17.20 3.75
CA ALA A 22 -0.13 -18.35 4.44
C ALA A 22 -1.01 -17.93 5.64
N LEU A 23 -0.88 -16.68 6.13
CA LEU A 23 -1.60 -16.14 7.29
C LEU A 23 -1.48 -17.02 8.55
N ASP A 24 -0.36 -17.74 8.66
CA ASP A 24 -0.05 -18.62 9.79
C ASP A 24 0.92 -17.91 10.74
N ALA A 25 0.37 -17.41 11.83
CA ALA A 25 1.11 -16.68 12.87
C ALA A 25 2.13 -17.55 13.65
N THR A 26 2.23 -18.86 13.36
CA THR A 26 3.24 -19.73 13.95
C THR A 26 4.55 -19.77 13.14
N LEU A 27 4.54 -19.21 11.92
CA LEU A 27 5.71 -19.19 11.03
C LEU A 27 6.72 -18.12 11.43
N ASP A 28 8.00 -18.43 11.25
CA ASP A 28 9.10 -17.47 11.39
C ASP A 28 9.17 -16.57 10.15
N HIS A 29 8.96 -15.28 10.37
CA HIS A 29 8.93 -14.24 9.36
C HIS A 29 10.16 -13.32 9.40
N ARG A 30 11.18 -13.60 10.23
CA ARG A 30 12.40 -12.77 10.31
C ARG A 30 13.09 -12.66 8.97
N ASN A 31 13.17 -13.76 8.22
CA ASN A 31 13.78 -13.76 6.90
C ASN A 31 12.96 -12.94 5.90
N ALA A 32 11.63 -13.12 5.87
CA ALA A 32 10.75 -12.35 4.99
C ALA A 32 10.84 -10.84 5.29
N SER A 33 10.77 -10.47 6.57
CA SER A 33 10.87 -9.10 7.06
C SER A 33 12.23 -8.46 6.71
N ALA A 34 13.33 -9.19 6.94
CA ALA A 34 14.67 -8.73 6.59
C ALA A 34 14.85 -8.55 5.08
N THR A 35 14.31 -9.47 4.27
CA THR A 35 14.36 -9.38 2.80
C THR A 35 13.53 -8.21 2.29
N ILE A 36 12.30 -8.00 2.79
CA ILE A 36 11.46 -6.84 2.45
C ILE A 36 12.22 -5.55 2.74
N ASN A 37 12.73 -5.39 3.96
CA ASN A 37 13.47 -4.19 4.36
C ASN A 37 14.70 -3.94 3.50
N LYS A 38 15.46 -4.98 3.18
CA LYS A 38 16.64 -4.90 2.32
C LYS A 38 16.27 -4.49 0.89
N VAL A 39 15.26 -5.12 0.30
CA VAL A 39 14.81 -4.83 -1.08
C VAL A 39 14.21 -3.44 -1.16
N TRP A 40 13.38 -3.07 -0.19
CA TRP A 40 12.79 -1.74 -0.08
C TRP A 40 13.87 -0.68 0.01
N THR A 41 14.79 -0.78 0.96
CA THR A 41 15.86 0.20 1.17
C THR A 41 16.73 0.37 -0.08
N ARG A 42 17.09 -0.73 -0.75
CA ARG A 42 17.98 -0.69 -1.92
C ARG A 42 17.31 -0.10 -3.17
N ASN A 43 16.01 -0.33 -3.35
CA ASN A 43 15.32 -0.05 -4.61
C ASN A 43 14.20 0.99 -4.46
N LYS A 44 14.07 1.63 -3.29
CA LYS A 44 12.94 2.50 -2.92
C LYS A 44 12.56 3.49 -4.03
N SER A 45 13.52 4.27 -4.52
CA SER A 45 13.24 5.27 -5.56
C SER A 45 12.65 4.68 -6.84
N GLN A 46 13.21 3.55 -7.31
CA GLN A 46 12.73 2.85 -8.50
C GLN A 46 11.32 2.26 -8.29
N LEU A 47 11.06 1.71 -7.11
CA LEU A 47 9.76 1.17 -6.74
C LEU A 47 8.72 2.29 -6.70
N ILE A 48 9.05 3.44 -6.09
CA ILE A 48 8.18 4.63 -6.04
C ILE A 48 7.87 5.13 -7.45
N GLU A 49 8.87 5.20 -8.33
CA GLU A 49 8.67 5.57 -9.73
C GLU A 49 7.73 4.60 -10.45
N THR A 50 7.88 3.31 -10.22
CA THR A 50 7.02 2.26 -10.79
C THR A 50 5.58 2.38 -10.29
N MET A 51 5.38 2.63 -9.00
CA MET A 51 4.05 2.86 -8.41
C MET A 51 3.40 4.12 -8.98
N ASN A 52 4.15 5.23 -9.06
CA ASN A 52 3.68 6.48 -9.67
C ASN A 52 3.24 6.27 -11.12
N GLY A 53 4.02 5.52 -11.91
CA GLY A 53 3.68 5.17 -13.28
C GLY A 53 2.39 4.36 -13.38
N SER A 54 2.20 3.39 -12.49
CA SER A 54 0.97 2.58 -12.40
C SER A 54 -0.26 3.43 -12.06
N ILE A 55 -0.16 4.29 -11.04
CA ILE A 55 -1.22 5.23 -10.64
C ILE A 55 -1.57 6.19 -11.77
N ALA A 56 -0.56 6.78 -12.42
CA ALA A 56 -0.76 7.69 -13.55
C ALA A 56 -1.41 7.01 -14.75
N LYS A 57 -1.06 5.74 -15.01
CA LYS A 57 -1.70 4.92 -16.04
C LYS A 57 -3.17 4.68 -15.73
N THR A 58 -3.51 4.30 -14.49
CA THR A 58 -4.90 4.14 -14.04
C THR A 58 -5.69 5.44 -14.23
N ALA A 59 -5.13 6.57 -13.78
CA ALA A 59 -5.77 7.87 -13.92
C ALA A 59 -6.00 8.26 -15.39
N ARG A 60 -5.01 8.01 -16.27
CA ARG A 60 -5.12 8.27 -17.72
C ARG A 60 -6.23 7.44 -18.35
N ILE A 61 -6.26 6.12 -18.11
CA ILE A 61 -7.27 5.21 -18.67
C ILE A 61 -8.67 5.67 -18.24
N ALA A 62 -8.85 6.00 -16.96
CA ALA A 62 -10.14 6.49 -16.47
C ALA A 62 -10.57 7.81 -17.14
N ARG A 63 -9.65 8.76 -17.37
CA ARG A 63 -9.94 9.99 -18.13
C ARG A 63 -10.35 9.69 -19.57
N GLU A 64 -9.66 8.78 -20.26
CA GLU A 64 -9.99 8.37 -21.64
C GLU A 64 -11.42 7.83 -21.76
N HIS A 65 -11.93 7.21 -20.69
CA HIS A 65 -13.29 6.70 -20.61
C HIS A 65 -14.30 7.68 -19.95
N ASN A 66 -13.90 8.92 -19.65
CA ASN A 66 -14.72 9.91 -18.94
C ASN A 66 -15.30 9.39 -17.61
N ILE A 67 -14.51 8.60 -16.86
CA ILE A 67 -14.87 8.08 -15.54
C ILE A 67 -13.81 8.47 -14.49
N VAL A 68 -14.21 8.42 -13.21
CA VAL A 68 -13.28 8.54 -12.08
C VAL A 68 -12.62 7.20 -11.77
N CYS A 69 -11.47 7.25 -11.10
CA CYS A 69 -10.75 6.07 -10.60
C CYS A 69 -10.40 6.18 -9.13
N GLY A 70 -9.85 5.09 -8.60
CA GLY A 70 -9.48 4.98 -7.22
C GLY A 70 -8.99 3.60 -6.84
N ASN A 71 -8.75 3.45 -5.54
CA ASN A 71 -8.35 2.20 -4.90
C ASN A 71 -9.19 1.98 -3.66
N THR A 72 -9.79 0.80 -3.56
CA THR A 72 -10.31 0.28 -2.29
C THR A 72 -9.28 -0.60 -1.57
N GLU A 73 -8.30 -1.15 -2.30
CA GLU A 73 -7.21 -1.98 -1.79
C GLU A 73 -5.82 -1.51 -2.27
N GLY A 74 -4.82 -1.69 -1.40
CA GLY A 74 -3.44 -1.21 -1.57
C GLY A 74 -2.76 -0.98 -0.20
N TRP A 75 -1.52 -0.53 -0.11
CA TRP A 75 -0.56 -0.28 -1.19
C TRP A 75 0.74 -1.08 -1.02
N GLY A 76 0.96 -1.72 0.13
CA GLY A 76 2.18 -2.45 0.46
C GLY A 76 2.12 -3.92 0.01
N SER A 77 1.79 -4.81 0.95
CA SER A 77 1.51 -6.23 0.72
C SER A 77 0.02 -6.46 0.47
N VAL A 78 -0.33 -7.49 -0.29
CA VAL A 78 -1.71 -7.97 -0.43
C VAL A 78 -2.20 -8.54 0.90
N ASN A 79 -1.37 -9.39 1.52
CA ASN A 79 -1.62 -10.00 2.82
C ASN A 79 -0.62 -9.49 3.85
N TRP A 80 -1.12 -9.06 5.00
CA TRP A 80 -0.35 -8.65 6.17
C TRP A 80 -1.20 -8.83 7.41
N TYR A 81 -0.58 -9.05 8.56
CA TYR A 81 -1.29 -9.27 9.81
C TYR A 81 -0.41 -8.95 11.02
N ASP A 82 -1.02 -8.84 12.21
CA ASP A 82 -0.29 -8.56 13.44
C ASP A 82 0.64 -9.72 13.80
N HIS A 83 1.95 -9.47 13.71
CA HIS A 83 2.99 -10.43 14.09
C HIS A 83 4.23 -9.68 14.62
N PRO A 84 4.95 -10.20 15.63
CA PRO A 84 6.12 -9.52 16.21
C PRO A 84 7.22 -9.16 15.21
N GLU A 85 7.29 -9.87 14.10
CA GLU A 85 8.33 -9.73 13.07
C GLU A 85 7.85 -8.97 11.83
N LEU A 86 6.53 -8.69 11.74
CA LEU A 86 5.89 -8.00 10.63
C LEU A 86 5.44 -6.60 11.07
N GLY A 87 6.39 -5.66 11.09
CA GLY A 87 6.09 -4.26 11.44
C GLY A 87 5.16 -3.58 10.43
N TRP A 88 4.28 -2.70 10.93
CA TRP A 88 3.31 -1.97 10.11
C TRP A 88 3.89 -0.73 9.41
N ASP A 89 5.09 -0.29 9.79
CA ASP A 89 5.70 0.94 9.29
C ASP A 89 5.90 0.92 7.77
N TRP A 90 6.30 -0.24 7.22
CA TRP A 90 6.46 -0.39 5.77
C TRP A 90 5.12 -0.26 5.03
N ILE A 91 4.05 -0.87 5.55
CA ILE A 91 2.70 -0.74 4.97
C ILE A 91 2.20 0.71 5.02
N LYS A 92 2.41 1.39 6.16
CA LYS A 92 2.03 2.80 6.35
C LYS A 92 2.80 3.73 5.42
N GLU A 93 4.11 3.52 5.27
CA GLU A 93 4.95 4.29 4.35
C GLU A 93 4.52 4.08 2.89
N CYS A 94 4.25 2.84 2.48
CA CYS A 94 3.70 2.55 1.15
C CYS A 94 2.39 3.30 0.90
N ALA A 95 1.51 3.39 1.91
CA ALA A 95 0.27 4.13 1.81
C ALA A 95 0.48 5.64 1.67
N GLU A 96 1.36 6.24 2.46
CA GLU A 96 1.67 7.66 2.38
C GLU A 96 2.18 8.06 1.00
N ILE A 97 3.13 7.28 0.46
CA ILE A 97 3.69 7.48 -0.88
C ILE A 97 2.59 7.42 -1.95
N SER A 98 1.76 6.37 -1.92
CA SER A 98 0.74 6.16 -2.94
C SER A 98 -0.40 7.17 -2.85
N VAL A 99 -0.81 7.58 -1.63
CA VAL A 99 -1.78 8.67 -1.44
C VAL A 99 -1.24 9.96 -2.05
N ASP A 100 -0.01 10.34 -1.75
CA ASP A 100 0.60 11.56 -2.31
C ASP A 100 0.71 11.48 -3.84
N ALA A 101 0.86 10.29 -4.42
CA ALA A 101 0.83 10.09 -5.87
C ALA A 101 -0.58 10.20 -6.47
N CYS A 102 -1.59 9.60 -5.84
CA CYS A 102 -2.98 9.67 -6.29
C CYS A 102 -3.50 11.11 -6.32
N LEU A 103 -3.14 11.91 -5.31
CA LEU A 103 -3.55 13.32 -5.18
C LEU A 103 -3.00 14.24 -6.27
N LYS A 104 -2.09 13.76 -7.13
CA LYS A 104 -1.62 14.49 -8.32
C LYS A 104 -2.59 14.39 -9.51
N HIS A 105 -3.70 13.66 -9.36
CA HIS A 105 -4.63 13.37 -10.44
C HIS A 105 -6.05 13.72 -10.05
N ASP A 106 -6.62 14.75 -10.69
CA ASP A 106 -7.95 15.26 -10.35
C ASP A 106 -9.08 14.22 -10.47
N ASN A 107 -8.92 13.16 -11.27
CA ASN A 107 -9.92 12.11 -11.44
C ASN A 107 -9.73 10.89 -10.52
N TYR A 108 -8.75 10.91 -9.61
CA TYR A 108 -8.58 9.93 -8.54
C TYR A 108 -9.44 10.34 -7.34
N LYS A 109 -10.61 9.70 -7.18
CA LYS A 109 -11.66 10.19 -6.26
C LYS A 109 -11.95 9.32 -5.04
N PHE A 110 -11.48 8.07 -5.03
CA PHE A 110 -11.59 7.21 -3.85
C PHE A 110 -10.23 6.58 -3.58
N ILE A 111 -9.67 6.84 -2.41
CA ILE A 111 -8.29 6.49 -2.07
C ILE A 111 -8.35 5.78 -0.72
N CYS A 112 -8.09 4.48 -0.70
CA CYS A 112 -7.87 3.76 0.55
C CYS A 112 -6.50 4.16 1.14
N THR A 113 -6.41 4.13 2.46
CA THR A 113 -5.12 4.14 3.17
C THR A 113 -4.50 2.75 3.12
N SER A 114 -5.30 1.71 3.35
CA SER A 114 -4.90 0.30 3.18
C SER A 114 -6.12 -0.63 3.23
N ASN A 115 -6.02 -1.83 2.64
CA ASN A 115 -6.98 -2.92 2.86
C ASN A 115 -6.95 -3.51 4.29
N PHE A 116 -6.01 -3.09 5.14
CA PHE A 116 -5.91 -3.48 6.55
C PHE A 116 -6.58 -2.46 7.51
N THR A 117 -7.44 -1.58 6.99
CA THR A 117 -8.12 -0.54 7.80
C THR A 117 -9.34 -1.12 8.52
N HIS A 118 -9.11 -2.14 9.35
CA HIS A 118 -10.15 -2.83 10.11
C HIS A 118 -9.70 -3.15 11.55
N PRO A 119 -10.62 -3.23 12.53
CA PRO A 119 -10.28 -3.41 13.95
C PRO A 119 -9.50 -4.68 14.31
N GLN A 120 -9.51 -5.71 13.46
CA GLN A 120 -8.72 -6.92 13.69
C GLN A 120 -7.22 -6.74 13.46
N PHE A 121 -6.80 -5.72 12.72
CA PHE A 121 -5.40 -5.40 12.43
C PHE A 121 -4.93 -4.29 13.38
N LYS A 122 -4.68 -4.62 14.65
CA LYS A 122 -4.46 -3.64 15.71
C LYS A 122 -3.28 -2.71 15.43
N GLY A 123 -2.16 -3.23 14.94
CA GLY A 123 -0.99 -2.39 14.69
C GLY A 123 -1.16 -1.39 13.53
N MET A 124 -2.12 -1.63 12.63
CA MET A 124 -2.61 -0.62 11.68
C MET A 124 -3.68 0.27 12.31
N TRP A 125 -4.70 -0.32 12.95
CA TRP A 125 -5.91 0.35 13.39
C TRP A 125 -5.71 1.34 14.54
N ASP A 126 -4.85 1.00 15.50
CA ASP A 126 -4.72 1.74 16.76
C ASP A 126 -3.95 3.06 16.61
N ASP A 127 -3.26 3.28 15.48
CA ASP A 127 -2.55 4.52 15.20
C ASP A 127 -3.47 5.62 14.65
N ILE A 128 -4.31 6.14 15.54
CA ILE A 128 -5.31 7.19 15.24
C ILE A 128 -4.66 8.44 14.65
N ALA A 129 -3.46 8.80 15.13
CA ALA A 129 -2.75 10.00 14.67
C ALA A 129 -2.37 9.87 13.19
N TRP A 130 -1.81 8.72 12.81
CA TRP A 130 -1.49 8.40 11.42
C TRP A 130 -2.74 8.43 10.53
N HIS A 131 -3.82 7.74 10.93
CA HIS A 131 -5.08 7.73 10.18
C HIS A 131 -5.65 9.14 9.95
N ARG A 132 -5.65 9.99 10.99
CA ARG A 132 -6.10 11.38 10.88
C ARG A 132 -5.22 12.20 9.93
N ALA A 133 -3.91 12.02 9.98
CA ALA A 133 -2.99 12.73 9.11
C ALA A 133 -3.21 12.38 7.64
N ILE A 134 -3.23 11.08 7.30
CA ILE A 134 -3.35 10.62 5.91
C ILE A 134 -4.75 10.85 5.34
N THR A 135 -5.81 10.59 6.11
CA THR A 135 -7.18 10.89 5.66
C THR A 135 -7.43 12.39 5.57
N GLY A 136 -6.74 13.18 6.39
CA GLY A 136 -6.70 14.64 6.26
C GLY A 136 -6.13 15.09 4.92
N LYS A 137 -5.07 14.43 4.41
CA LYS A 137 -4.55 14.69 3.06
C LYS A 137 -5.59 14.35 1.99
N ILE A 138 -6.18 13.14 2.09
CA ILE A 138 -7.17 12.63 1.11
C ILE A 138 -8.39 13.55 1.01
N LYS A 139 -8.88 14.11 2.11
CA LYS A 139 -10.06 15.00 2.11
C LYS A 139 -9.77 16.39 1.53
N ARG A 140 -8.51 16.80 1.44
CA ARG A 140 -8.11 18.15 1.01
C ARG A 140 -7.76 18.23 -0.48
N GLY A 141 -7.29 17.14 -1.08
CA GLY A 141 -7.09 17.06 -2.53
C GLY A 141 -8.33 16.53 -3.24
#